data_AF-A0A1V5TMP4-F1
#
_entry.id   AF-A0A1V5TMP4-F1
#
_cell.length_a   1.000
_cell.length_b   1.000
_cell.length_c   1.000
_cell.angle_alpha   90.00
_cell.angle_beta   90.00
_cell.angle_gamma   90.00
#
_symmetry.space_group_name_H-M   'P 1'
#
loop_
_entity.id
_entity.type
_entity.pdbx_description
1 polymer ?
#
loop_
_entity_poly.entity_id
_entity_poly.type
_entity_poly.pdbx_seq_one_letter_code
_entity_poly.pdbx_strand_id
1 'polypeptide(L)'
;MEDKKIRKAMERRTQIEKILENDENGLRLLKGLTFSAWDYVNATVNFRAYISKLRDFDRCMDDSTETMVAMDLNKRTAHEALISRLNSFNRYLFKEYPDSAPLGGIYSLEPPESIKDRHSVSEWAGHYVFGIENGSKINFK
;
A
#
# COMPACT_ATOMS: atom_id res chain seq x y z
N MET A 1 12.67 3.71 13.46
CA MET A 1 12.34 4.60 12.32
C MET A 1 11.10 4.09 11.59
N GLU A 2 11.00 2.78 11.39
CA GLU A 2 9.86 2.06 10.79
C GLU A 2 8.54 2.26 11.57
N ASP A 3 8.55 2.16 12.90
CA ASP A 3 7.37 2.38 13.75
C ASP A 3 6.76 3.78 13.58
N LYS A 4 7.58 4.80 13.33
CA LYS A 4 7.11 6.18 13.12
C LYS A 4 6.30 6.27 11.81
N LYS A 5 6.74 5.59 10.75
CA LYS A 5 6.06 5.61 9.44
C LYS A 5 4.75 4.81 9.49
N ILE A 6 4.76 3.66 10.18
CA ILE A 6 3.56 2.85 10.44
C ILE A 6 2.53 3.66 11.24
N ARG A 7 2.95 4.29 12.35
CA ARG A 7 2.07 5.14 13.15
C ARG A 7 1.47 6.27 12.34
N LYS A 8 2.28 7.00 11.56
CA LYS A 8 1.79 8.07 10.68
C LYS A 8 0.77 7.54 9.65
N ALA A 9 0.99 6.36 9.08
CA ALA A 9 0.04 5.74 8.16
C ALA A 9 -1.31 5.45 8.83
N MET A 10 -1.30 4.95 10.07
CA MET A 10 -2.52 4.66 10.83
C MET A 10 -3.24 5.91 11.32
N GLU A 11 -2.51 6.90 11.84
CA GLU A 11 -3.06 8.22 12.17
C GLU A 11 -3.74 8.85 10.94
N ARG A 12 -3.09 8.78 9.78
CA ARG A 12 -3.65 9.28 8.53
C ARG A 12 -4.91 8.51 8.11
N ARG A 13 -4.89 7.18 8.21
CA ARG A 13 -6.05 6.32 7.95
C ARG A 13 -7.25 6.72 8.83
N THR A 14 -7.05 6.81 10.14
CA THR A 14 -8.10 7.20 11.08
C THR A 14 -8.63 8.60 10.81
N GLN A 15 -7.76 9.55 10.46
CA GLN A 15 -8.19 10.88 10.05
C GLN A 15 -9.10 10.83 8.82
N ILE A 16 -8.72 10.07 7.79
CA ILE A 16 -9.54 9.90 6.58
C ILE A 16 -10.85 9.17 6.88
N GLU A 17 -10.86 8.13 7.72
CA GLU A 17 -12.10 7.43 8.11
C GLU A 17 -13.09 8.37 8.80
N LYS A 18 -12.62 9.29 9.66
CA LYS A 18 -13.48 10.30 10.28
C LYS A 18 -14.07 11.28 9.27
N ILE A 19 -13.29 11.69 8.26
CA ILE A 19 -13.80 12.55 7.17
C ILE A 19 -14.91 11.84 6.39
N LEU A 20 -14.77 10.52 6.22
CA LEU A 20 -15.67 9.68 5.43
C LEU A 20 -16.79 9.01 6.25
N GLU A 21 -16.98 9.35 7.53
CA GLU A 21 -17.83 8.60 8.46
C GLU A 21 -19.26 8.37 7.94
N ASN A 22 -19.80 9.33 7.17
CA ASN A 22 -21.13 9.27 6.57
C ASN A 22 -21.12 9.17 5.03
N ASP A 23 -19.96 8.87 4.44
CA ASP A 23 -19.79 8.73 2.99
C ASP A 23 -19.47 7.27 2.61
N GLU A 24 -20.54 6.51 2.36
CA GLU A 24 -20.45 5.10 1.95
C GLU A 24 -19.59 4.91 0.69
N ASN A 25 -19.64 5.86 -0.24
CA ASN A 25 -18.89 5.76 -1.48
C ASN A 25 -17.39 5.97 -1.23
N GLY A 26 -17.03 6.98 -0.44
CA GLY A 26 -15.66 7.22 0.01
C GLY A 26 -15.09 6.02 0.79
N LEU A 27 -15.86 5.46 1.73
CA LEU A 27 -15.47 4.27 2.49
C LEU A 27 -15.25 3.06 1.56
N ARG A 28 -16.09 2.88 0.54
CA ARG A 28 -15.92 1.84 -0.48
C ARG A 28 -14.64 2.04 -1.30
N LEU A 29 -14.30 3.28 -1.67
CA LEU A 29 -13.06 3.58 -2.37
C LEU A 29 -11.83 3.32 -1.49
N LEU A 30 -11.88 3.71 -0.20
CA LEU A 30 -10.82 3.42 0.78
C LEU A 30 -10.61 1.92 0.96
N LYS A 31 -11.69 1.14 1.05
CA LYS A 31 -11.64 -0.32 1.11
C LYS A 31 -11.01 -0.91 -0.15
N GLY A 32 -11.39 -0.42 -1.33
CA GLY A 32 -10.77 -0.84 -2.60
C GLY A 32 -9.28 -0.54 -2.68
N LEU A 33 -8.86 0.65 -2.24
CA LEU A 33 -7.44 1.01 -2.12
C LEU A 33 -6.71 0.08 -1.16
N THR A 34 -7.31 -0.22 -0.01
CA THR A 34 -6.74 -1.11 1.00
C THR A 34 -6.50 -2.51 0.44
N PHE A 35 -7.46 -3.07 -0.32
CA PHE A 35 -7.26 -4.35 -1.00
C PHE A 35 -6.12 -4.30 -2.02
N SER A 36 -6.03 -3.25 -2.84
CA SER A 36 -4.91 -3.12 -3.80
C SER A 36 -3.55 -2.99 -3.11
N ALA A 37 -3.48 -2.35 -1.92
CA ALA A 37 -2.26 -2.29 -1.13
C ALA A 37 -1.86 -3.69 -0.63
N TRP A 38 -2.83 -4.46 -0.12
CA TRP A 38 -2.64 -5.85 0.28
C TRP A 38 -2.17 -6.74 -0.87
N ASP A 39 -2.81 -6.67 -2.03
CA ASP A 39 -2.43 -7.46 -3.21
C ASP A 39 -0.98 -7.18 -3.62
N TYR A 40 -0.57 -5.91 -3.63
CA TYR A 40 0.80 -5.52 -3.94
C TYR A 40 1.81 -6.04 -2.90
N VAL A 41 1.52 -5.88 -1.61
CA VAL A 41 2.40 -6.35 -0.52
C VAL A 41 2.53 -7.87 -0.58
N ASN A 42 1.44 -8.61 -0.77
CA ASN A 42 1.44 -10.06 -0.92
C ASN A 42 2.25 -10.52 -2.15
N ALA A 43 2.07 -9.87 -3.30
CA ALA A 43 2.86 -10.17 -4.50
C ALA A 43 4.36 -9.95 -4.25
N THR A 44 4.73 -8.90 -3.51
CA THR A 44 6.11 -8.59 -3.15
C THR A 44 6.70 -9.61 -2.17
N VAL A 45 5.96 -9.98 -1.12
CA VAL A 45 6.37 -11.01 -0.14
C VAL A 45 6.55 -12.36 -0.82
N ASN A 46 5.60 -12.77 -1.65
CA ASN A 46 5.66 -14.04 -2.39
C ASN A 46 6.86 -14.07 -3.33
N PHE A 47 7.12 -12.98 -4.07
CA PHE A 47 8.28 -12.86 -4.94
C PHE A 47 9.59 -12.97 -4.15
N ARG A 48 9.73 -12.25 -3.04
CA ARG A 48 10.93 -12.32 -2.17
C ARG A 48 11.14 -13.72 -1.59
N ALA A 49 10.07 -14.37 -1.14
CA ALA A 49 10.14 -15.73 -0.62
C ALA A 49 10.57 -16.73 -1.71
N TYR A 50 10.11 -16.56 -2.94
CA TYR A 50 10.52 -17.39 -4.07
C TYR A 50 12.00 -17.20 -4.41
N ILE A 51 12.48 -15.95 -4.52
CA ILE A 51 13.90 -15.66 -4.76
C ILE A 51 14.81 -16.22 -3.65
N SER A 52 14.38 -16.11 -2.38
CA SER A 52 15.14 -16.70 -1.26
C SER A 52 15.26 -18.21 -1.42
N LYS A 53 14.16 -18.91 -1.75
CA LYS A 53 14.16 -20.36 -1.96
C LYS A 53 15.04 -20.78 -3.13
N LEU A 54 15.11 -20.01 -4.21
CA LEU A 54 16.01 -20.33 -5.33
C LEU A 54 17.48 -20.24 -4.92
N ARG A 55 17.84 -19.23 -4.11
CA ARG A 55 19.21 -19.04 -3.62
C ARG A 55 19.67 -20.19 -2.73
N ASP A 56 18.76 -20.79 -1.96
CA ASP A 56 19.10 -21.83 -0.98
C ASP A 56 19.23 -23.23 -1.60
N PHE A 57 18.80 -23.45 -2.85
CA PHE A 57 18.62 -24.79 -3.41
C PHE A 57 19.41 -25.13 -4.69
N ASP A 58 20.29 -24.26 -5.21
CA ASP A 58 21.07 -24.50 -6.46
C ASP A 58 20.24 -25.17 -7.58
N ARG A 59 18.96 -24.76 -7.68
CA ARG A 59 17.98 -25.44 -8.53
C ARG A 59 18.16 -25.07 -10.00
N CYS A 60 17.90 -26.06 -10.86
CA CYS A 60 17.94 -25.98 -12.32
C CYS A 60 17.29 -24.68 -12.83
N MET A 61 18.07 -23.86 -13.54
CA MET A 61 17.76 -22.47 -13.85
C MET A 61 16.59 -22.28 -14.84
N ASP A 62 16.29 -23.28 -15.68
CA ASP A 62 15.32 -23.12 -16.79
C ASP A 62 13.87 -22.93 -16.32
N ASP A 63 13.28 -23.90 -15.60
CA ASP A 63 11.90 -23.80 -15.10
C ASP A 63 11.71 -22.66 -14.07
N SER A 64 12.81 -22.26 -13.42
CA SER A 64 12.80 -21.20 -12.42
C SER A 64 12.61 -19.81 -13.04
N THR A 65 13.00 -19.64 -14.31
CA THR A 65 13.01 -18.36 -15.01
C THR A 65 11.60 -17.92 -15.40
N GLU A 66 10.78 -18.80 -15.97
CA GLU A 66 9.39 -18.47 -16.35
C GLU A 66 8.55 -18.09 -15.13
N THR A 67 8.66 -18.86 -14.05
CA THR A 67 7.96 -18.56 -12.78
C THR A 67 8.42 -17.22 -12.21
N MET A 68 9.73 -16.94 -12.23
CA MET A 68 10.27 -15.66 -11.77
C MET A 68 9.71 -14.48 -12.58
N VAL A 69 9.69 -14.59 -13.91
CA VAL A 69 9.15 -13.57 -14.81
C VAL A 69 7.65 -13.34 -14.55
N ALA A 70 6.87 -14.41 -14.39
CA ALA A 70 5.45 -14.32 -14.09
C ALA A 70 5.18 -13.63 -12.74
N MET A 71 5.97 -13.96 -11.69
CA MET A 71 5.83 -13.32 -10.39
C MET A 71 6.26 -11.85 -10.38
N ASP A 72 7.33 -11.48 -11.10
CA ASP A 72 7.72 -10.08 -11.24
C ASP A 72 6.67 -9.27 -12.02
N LEU A 73 6.12 -9.85 -13.10
CA LEU A 73 5.02 -9.24 -13.86
C LEU A 73 3.79 -9.02 -12.97
N ASN A 74 3.41 -10.02 -12.16
CA ASN A 74 2.30 -9.90 -11.22
C ASN A 74 2.54 -8.78 -10.20
N LYS A 75 3.72 -8.75 -9.58
CA LYS A 75 4.13 -7.69 -8.63
C LYS A 75 4.06 -6.30 -9.28
N ARG A 76 4.56 -6.15 -10.51
CA ARG A 76 4.50 -4.89 -11.27
C ARG A 76 3.07 -4.47 -11.57
N THR A 77 2.23 -5.41 -12.00
CA THR A 77 0.81 -5.17 -12.30
C THR A 77 0.05 -4.72 -11.05
N ALA A 78 0.27 -5.40 -9.92
CA ALA A 78 -0.32 -5.03 -8.64
C ALA A 78 0.14 -3.63 -8.18
N HIS A 79 1.40 -3.26 -8.44
CA HIS A 79 1.92 -1.94 -8.11
C HIS A 79 1.24 -0.83 -8.94
N GLU A 80 1.08 -1.01 -10.25
CA GLU A 80 0.37 -0.05 -11.09
C GLU A 80 -1.11 0.10 -10.67
N ALA A 81 -1.75 -1.02 -10.33
CA ALA A 81 -3.13 -1.01 -9.82
C ALA A 81 -3.23 -0.22 -8.50
N LEU A 82 -2.28 -0.43 -7.57
CA LEU A 82 -2.18 0.31 -6.32
C LEU A 82 -2.02 1.82 -6.57
N ILE A 83 -1.08 2.24 -7.42
CA ILE A 83 -0.86 3.65 -7.76
C ILE A 83 -2.13 4.28 -8.36
N SER A 84 -2.78 3.57 -9.29
CA SER A 84 -4.01 4.03 -9.93
C SER A 84 -5.14 4.22 -8.91
N ARG A 85 -5.30 3.28 -7.97
CA ARG A 85 -6.29 3.37 -6.89
C ARG A 85 -5.97 4.49 -5.92
N LEU A 86 -4.70 4.65 -5.55
CA LEU A 86 -4.24 5.72 -4.66
C LEU A 86 -4.57 7.09 -5.24
N ASN A 87 -4.21 7.31 -6.52
CA ASN A 87 -4.50 8.56 -7.22
C ASN A 87 -6.01 8.81 -7.37
N SER A 88 -6.79 7.77 -7.65
CA SER A 88 -8.24 7.91 -7.79
C SER A 88 -8.92 8.24 -6.47
N PHE A 89 -8.49 7.60 -5.38
CA PHE A 89 -9.00 7.91 -4.04
C PHE A 89 -8.60 9.30 -3.57
N ASN A 90 -7.33 9.71 -3.75
CA ASN A 90 -6.90 11.05 -3.38
C ASN A 90 -7.61 12.14 -4.20
N ARG A 91 -7.83 11.93 -5.51
CA ARG A 91 -8.64 12.85 -6.32
C ARG A 91 -10.07 12.97 -5.78
N TYR A 92 -10.67 11.86 -5.38
CA TYR A 92 -11.98 11.88 -4.73
C TYR A 92 -11.97 12.70 -3.45
N LEU A 93 -11.02 12.44 -2.54
CA LEU A 93 -10.87 13.16 -1.29
C LEU A 93 -10.72 14.67 -1.49
N PHE A 94 -9.84 15.11 -2.39
CA PHE A 94 -9.62 16.53 -2.64
C PHE A 94 -10.78 17.22 -3.33
N LYS A 95 -11.60 16.47 -4.09
CA LYS A 95 -12.78 17.01 -4.76
C LYS A 95 -13.96 17.18 -3.80
N GLU A 96 -14.25 16.16 -3.01
CA GLU A 96 -15.43 16.13 -2.14
C GLU A 96 -15.16 16.78 -0.77
N TYR A 97 -13.90 16.80 -0.31
CA TYR A 97 -13.48 17.31 0.99
C TYR A 97 -12.29 18.28 0.89
N PRO A 98 -12.36 19.35 0.08
CA PRO A 98 -11.21 20.23 -0.19
C PRO A 98 -10.60 20.87 1.07
N ASP A 99 -11.43 21.23 2.05
CA ASP A 99 -10.98 21.93 3.27
C ASP A 99 -10.55 20.98 4.40
N SER A 100 -11.00 19.72 4.35
CA SER A 100 -10.77 18.73 5.40
C SER A 100 -9.71 17.69 5.01
N ALA A 101 -9.50 17.47 3.71
CA ALA A 101 -8.55 16.49 3.22
C ALA A 101 -7.11 16.94 3.53
N PRO A 102 -6.32 16.13 4.26
CA PRO A 102 -4.97 16.51 4.59
C PRO A 102 -4.08 16.48 3.33
N LEU A 103 -3.02 17.31 3.31
CA LEU A 103 -2.06 17.33 2.21
C LEU A 103 -1.49 15.92 1.95
N GLY A 104 -1.50 15.50 0.68
CA GLY A 104 -1.14 14.12 0.28
C GLY A 104 -2.28 13.09 0.38
N GLY A 105 -3.44 13.47 0.91
CA GLY A 105 -4.59 12.59 1.08
C GLY A 105 -4.27 11.46 2.05
N ILE A 106 -4.54 10.22 1.66
CA ILE A 106 -4.24 9.03 2.48
C ILE A 106 -2.74 8.72 2.58
N TYR A 107 -1.93 9.23 1.66
CA TYR A 107 -0.50 9.01 1.65
C TYR A 107 0.18 9.81 2.76
N SER A 108 0.91 9.11 3.64
CA SER A 108 1.39 9.66 4.91
C SER A 108 2.90 9.92 4.98
N LEU A 109 3.66 9.58 3.94
CA LEU A 109 5.10 9.83 3.88
C LEU A 109 5.38 11.28 3.43
N GLU A 110 6.47 11.84 3.96
CA GLU A 110 6.92 13.20 3.66
C GLU A 110 8.12 13.18 2.70
N PRO A 111 8.18 14.08 1.70
CA PRO A 111 7.12 15.01 1.31
C PRO A 111 5.96 14.29 0.59
N PRO A 112 4.70 14.75 0.73
CA PRO A 112 3.53 14.10 0.11
C PRO A 112 3.56 14.13 -1.43
N GLU A 113 4.43 14.95 -2.03
CA GLU A 113 4.72 15.00 -3.46
C GLU A 113 5.40 13.72 -3.99
N SER A 114 5.91 12.88 -3.08
CA SER A 114 6.58 11.60 -3.37
C SER A 114 5.66 10.48 -3.86
N ILE A 115 4.33 10.70 -3.97
CA ILE A 115 3.41 9.75 -4.65
C ILE A 115 3.87 9.47 -6.10
N LYS A 116 4.59 10.40 -6.72
CA LYS A 116 5.18 10.23 -8.07
C LYS A 116 6.33 9.23 -8.10
N ASP A 117 6.97 8.97 -6.96
CA ASP A 117 8.02 7.97 -6.83
C ASP A 117 7.42 6.60 -6.50
N ARG A 118 7.61 5.66 -7.42
CA ARG A 118 7.17 4.26 -7.29
C ARG A 118 7.75 3.60 -6.05
N HIS A 119 9.00 3.90 -5.70
CA HIS A 119 9.62 3.30 -4.52
C HIS A 119 8.95 3.78 -3.23
N SER A 120 8.68 5.08 -3.13
CA SER A 120 8.00 5.66 -1.96
C SER A 120 6.57 5.14 -1.79
N VAL A 121 5.83 4.91 -2.88
CA VAL A 121 4.51 4.24 -2.82
C VAL A 121 4.62 2.80 -2.31
N SER A 122 5.66 2.08 -2.74
CA SER A 122 5.93 0.72 -2.28
C SER A 122 6.20 0.68 -0.76
N GLU A 123 7.04 1.60 -0.27
CA GLU A 123 7.36 1.75 1.15
C GLU A 123 6.10 2.10 1.97
N TRP A 124 5.34 3.09 1.52
CA TRP A 124 4.09 3.49 2.17
C TRP A 124 3.10 2.33 2.26
N ALA A 125 2.92 1.56 1.19
CA ALA A 125 2.00 0.41 1.17
C ALA A 125 2.38 -0.65 2.21
N GLY A 126 3.68 -0.94 2.35
CA GLY A 126 4.19 -1.84 3.38
C GLY A 126 3.84 -1.35 4.80
N HIS A 127 4.11 -0.08 5.11
CA HIS A 127 3.77 0.51 6.41
C HIS A 127 2.26 0.56 6.66
N TYR A 128 1.46 0.86 5.63
CA TYR A 128 0.01 0.93 5.71
C TYR A 128 -0.60 -0.44 5.98
N VAL A 129 -0.22 -1.47 5.22
CA VAL A 129 -0.71 -2.85 5.41
C VAL A 129 -0.27 -3.41 6.76
N PHE A 130 1.01 -3.27 7.10
CA PHE A 130 1.52 -3.73 8.39
C PHE A 130 0.83 -3.03 9.57
N GLY A 131 0.56 -1.73 9.43
CA GLY A 131 -0.21 -0.98 10.42
C GLY A 131 -1.63 -1.50 10.60
N ILE A 132 -2.30 -1.93 9.52
CA ILE A 132 -3.64 -2.52 9.59
C ILE A 132 -3.59 -3.88 10.29
N GLU A 133 -2.65 -4.75 9.91
CA GLU A 133 -2.52 -6.09 10.52
C GLU A 133 -2.22 -6.02 12.03
N ASN A 134 -1.35 -5.09 12.42
CA ASN A 134 -0.88 -4.97 13.80
C ASN A 134 -1.71 -3.98 14.63
N GLY A 135 -2.47 -3.08 14.00
CA GLY A 135 -3.41 -2.18 14.66
C GLY A 135 -4.56 -2.90 15.36
N SER A 136 -4.88 -4.15 14.96
CA SER A 136 -5.77 -5.03 15.74
C SER A 136 -5.15 -5.51 17.07
N LYS A 137 -3.84 -5.28 17.30
CA LYS A 137 -3.11 -5.67 18.51
C LYS A 137 -2.50 -4.50 19.28
N ILE A 138 -2.34 -3.34 18.65
CA ILE A 138 -1.74 -2.14 19.26
C ILE A 138 -2.85 -1.21 19.72
N ASN A 139 -3.31 -1.41 20.97
CA ASN A 139 -4.07 -0.39 21.68
C ASN A 139 -3.16 0.82 21.89
N PHE A 140 -3.38 1.88 21.12
CA PHE A 140 -2.76 3.18 21.35
C PHE A 140 -3.41 3.79 22.61
N LYS A 141 -2.80 3.51 23.77
CA LYS A 141 -3.04 4.22 25.03
C LYS A 141 -2.37 5.59 25.00
#